data_AF-V1CM74-F1
#
_entry.id   AF-V1CM74-F1
#
_cell.length_a   1.000
_cell.length_b   1.000
_cell.length_c   1.000
_cell.angle_alpha   90.00
_cell.angle_beta   90.00
_cell.angle_gamma   90.00
#
_symmetry.space_group_name_H-M   'P 1'
#
loop_
_entity.id
_entity.type
_entity.pdbx_description
1 polymer ?
#
loop_
_entity_poly.entity_id
_entity_poly.type
_entity_poly.pdbx_seq_one_letter_code
_entity_poly.pdbx_strand_id
1 'polypeptide(L)'
;MYILAIETTGFFCSVAVIDEDDKIVHRSSDSRFNHLKELTPMIRELLEDNDISMEEIDAIAASTGPGSFTGIRIGVSTARGMSQMRGIPCISVPTIEAFALKDFSKINCSEDNRKENCSESDREARGYGKLSEKRFISCPIFDARRKQIYGGSYGDKIEIVLPGAYAVDEYMEKLLSELKGIISNMETDGSEAISKVTLSFKGDGAVQYRSEITRAITNFFERHSWKSKKSSSGENERADEVEQKLQWCTDRISVSLEFRNEYQDAVGIAILGKRKFLEGELVDFSELLPVYMRKPEAQRNLEERLKKDQ
;
A
#
# COMPACT_ATOMS: atom_id res chain seq x y z
N MET A 1 -22.33 8.24 -8.55
CA MET A 1 -21.27 8.96 -7.79
C MET A 1 -19.92 8.72 -8.47
N TYR A 2 -19.04 9.71 -8.59
CA TYR A 2 -17.66 9.57 -9.09
C TYR A 2 -16.61 10.20 -8.18
N ILE A 3 -15.51 9.48 -7.95
CA ILE A 3 -14.36 9.99 -7.18
C ILE A 3 -13.11 9.96 -8.06
N LEU A 4 -12.50 11.14 -8.26
CA LEU A 4 -11.22 11.28 -8.95
C LEU A 4 -10.07 11.08 -7.95
N ALA A 5 -9.22 10.09 -8.19
CA ALA A 5 -8.05 9.78 -7.39
C ALA A 5 -6.76 10.23 -8.07
N ILE A 6 -5.86 10.87 -7.31
CA ILE A 6 -4.58 11.41 -7.77
C ILE A 6 -3.43 10.80 -6.95
N GLU A 7 -2.49 10.16 -7.63
CA GLU A 7 -1.26 9.60 -7.05
C GLU A 7 -0.03 10.19 -7.73
N THR A 8 0.85 10.82 -6.94
CA THR A 8 2.07 11.50 -7.42
C THR A 8 3.25 11.33 -6.48
N THR A 9 3.16 10.45 -5.49
CA THR A 9 4.16 10.24 -4.43
C THR A 9 5.29 9.31 -4.87
N GLY A 10 5.05 8.44 -5.84
CA GLY A 10 6.03 7.53 -6.44
C GLY A 10 6.83 8.12 -7.60
N PHE A 11 7.45 7.25 -8.42
CA PHE A 11 8.20 7.65 -9.62
C PHE A 11 7.31 8.10 -10.78
N PHE A 12 6.13 7.52 -10.86
CA PHE A 12 5.13 7.76 -11.90
C PHE A 12 3.94 8.49 -11.27
N CYS A 13 3.32 9.42 -12.00
CA CYS A 13 1.99 9.89 -11.61
C CYS A 13 0.93 8.98 -12.23
N SER A 14 -0.17 8.82 -11.52
CA SER A 14 -1.33 8.11 -12.04
C SER A 14 -2.60 8.77 -11.52
N VAL A 15 -3.68 8.51 -12.26
CA VAL A 15 -5.02 9.00 -11.96
C VAL A 15 -6.01 7.88 -12.18
N ALA A 16 -7.05 7.85 -11.36
CA ALA A 16 -8.13 6.90 -11.50
C ALA A 16 -9.47 7.57 -11.20
N VAL A 17 -10.55 7.04 -11.77
CA VAL A 17 -11.91 7.39 -11.36
C VAL A 17 -12.60 6.10 -10.95
N ILE A 18 -13.26 6.14 -9.79
CA ILE A 18 -14.12 5.06 -9.30
C ILE A 18 -15.57 5.55 -9.22
N ASP A 19 -16.50 4.68 -9.61
CA ASP A 19 -17.94 4.97 -9.51
C ASP A 19 -18.63 4.26 -8.33
N GLU A 20 -19.94 4.44 -8.24
CA GLU A 20 -20.78 3.82 -7.21
C GLU A 20 -20.82 2.27 -7.29
N ASP A 21 -20.60 1.71 -8.47
CA ASP A 21 -20.61 0.28 -8.75
C ASP A 21 -19.21 -0.36 -8.68
N ASP A 22 -18.22 0.36 -8.11
CA ASP A 22 -16.82 -0.09 -7.97
C ASP A 22 -16.08 -0.26 -9.31
N LYS A 23 -16.60 0.31 -10.41
CA LYS A 23 -15.88 0.34 -11.68
C LYS A 23 -14.76 1.36 -11.58
N ILE A 24 -13.54 0.92 -11.88
CA ILE A 24 -12.33 1.75 -11.86
C ILE A 24 -11.80 1.92 -13.28
N VAL A 25 -11.62 3.17 -13.71
CA VAL A 25 -10.84 3.53 -14.89
C VAL A 25 -9.55 4.19 -14.43
N HIS A 26 -8.42 3.83 -15.03
CA HIS A 26 -7.10 4.22 -14.52
C HIS A 26 -6.13 4.52 -15.65
N ARG A 27 -5.27 5.52 -15.43
CA ARG A 27 -4.15 5.87 -16.30
C ARG A 27 -2.91 6.15 -15.47
N SER A 28 -1.75 5.72 -15.96
CA SER A 28 -0.43 6.00 -15.37
C SER A 28 0.50 6.61 -16.41
N SER A 29 1.42 7.46 -15.96
CA SER A 29 2.53 7.94 -16.77
C SER A 29 3.55 6.84 -17.00
N ASP A 30 4.17 6.82 -18.18
CA ASP A 30 5.35 6.01 -18.47
C ASP A 30 6.66 6.75 -18.12
N SER A 31 6.59 8.05 -17.86
CA SER A 31 7.78 8.87 -17.65
C SER A 31 8.04 9.13 -16.16
N ARG A 32 9.28 8.93 -15.75
CA ARG A 32 9.69 9.10 -14.36
C ARG A 32 9.82 10.60 -14.03
N PHE A 33 9.23 11.02 -12.92
CA PHE A 33 9.37 12.35 -12.32
C PHE A 33 8.84 13.55 -13.14
N ASN A 34 7.97 13.33 -14.13
CA ASN A 34 7.35 14.43 -14.91
C ASN A 34 5.93 14.79 -14.48
N HIS A 35 5.58 14.57 -13.20
CA HIS A 35 4.22 14.74 -12.68
C HIS A 35 3.57 16.08 -13.04
N LEU A 36 4.32 17.18 -12.97
CA LEU A 36 3.79 18.52 -13.26
C LEU A 36 3.32 18.68 -14.71
N LYS A 37 4.02 18.06 -15.66
CA LYS A 37 3.70 18.15 -17.09
C LYS A 37 2.55 17.22 -17.47
N GLU A 38 2.49 16.05 -16.84
CA GLU A 38 1.62 14.97 -17.29
C GLU A 38 0.32 14.84 -16.50
N LEU A 39 0.27 15.23 -15.23
CA LEU A 39 -0.89 14.99 -14.38
C LEU A 39 -2.18 15.60 -14.95
N THR A 40 -2.21 16.90 -15.24
CA THR A 40 -3.43 17.56 -15.70
C THR A 40 -3.89 17.09 -17.09
N PRO A 41 -3.00 16.94 -18.10
CA PRO A 41 -3.38 16.26 -19.35
C PRO A 41 -3.94 14.86 -19.13
N MET A 42 -3.31 14.07 -18.25
CA MET A 42 -3.72 12.70 -17.96
C MET A 42 -5.12 12.62 -17.33
N ILE A 43 -5.46 13.54 -16.42
CA ILE A 43 -6.82 13.65 -15.87
C ILE A 43 -7.82 13.91 -16.99
N ARG A 44 -7.55 14.92 -17.83
CA ARG A 44 -8.45 15.29 -18.92
C ARG A 44 -8.67 14.11 -19.87
N GLU A 45 -7.60 13.47 -20.32
CA GLU A 45 -7.70 12.36 -21.25
C GLU A 45 -8.38 11.13 -20.62
N LEU A 46 -8.17 10.85 -19.32
CA LEU A 46 -8.88 9.76 -18.63
C LEU A 46 -10.39 10.02 -18.62
N LEU A 47 -10.80 11.25 -18.34
CA LEU A 47 -12.20 11.65 -18.30
C LEU A 47 -12.84 11.61 -19.70
N GLU A 48 -12.17 12.19 -20.70
CA GLU A 48 -12.62 12.21 -22.11
C GLU A 48 -12.78 10.79 -22.67
N ASP A 49 -11.80 9.90 -22.45
CA ASP A 49 -11.85 8.53 -22.99
C ASP A 49 -12.92 7.64 -22.36
N ASN A 50 -13.52 8.08 -21.24
CA ASN A 50 -14.57 7.35 -20.53
C ASN A 50 -15.91 8.09 -20.52
N ASP A 51 -16.05 9.14 -21.32
CA ASP A 51 -17.26 9.98 -21.40
C ASP A 51 -17.72 10.54 -20.04
N ILE A 52 -16.76 10.82 -19.14
CA ILE A 52 -17.04 11.38 -17.81
C ILE A 52 -16.76 12.89 -17.86
N SER A 53 -17.76 13.70 -17.55
CA SER A 53 -17.58 15.14 -17.37
C SER A 53 -16.91 15.44 -16.02
N MET A 54 -16.04 16.45 -15.99
CA MET A 54 -15.52 17.00 -14.73
C MET A 54 -16.65 17.49 -13.81
N GLU A 55 -17.83 17.80 -14.37
CA GLU A 55 -19.01 18.19 -13.60
C GLU A 55 -19.61 17.04 -12.78
N GLU A 56 -19.39 15.79 -13.20
CA GLU A 56 -19.93 14.58 -12.55
C GLU A 56 -19.04 14.08 -11.39
N ILE A 57 -17.87 14.68 -11.19
CA ILE A 57 -16.96 14.32 -10.10
C ILE A 57 -17.50 14.90 -8.79
N ASP A 58 -17.78 14.02 -7.82
CA ASP A 58 -18.34 14.36 -6.52
C ASP A 58 -17.27 14.66 -5.46
N ALA A 59 -16.07 14.09 -5.60
CA ALA A 59 -14.94 14.34 -4.70
C ALA A 59 -13.59 14.05 -5.36
N ILE A 60 -12.53 14.65 -4.82
CA ILE A 60 -11.15 14.43 -5.27
C ILE A 60 -10.32 13.82 -4.15
N ALA A 61 -9.94 12.55 -4.33
CA ALA A 61 -9.01 11.83 -3.46
C ALA A 61 -7.57 12.08 -3.89
N ALA A 62 -6.69 12.38 -2.93
CA ALA A 62 -5.27 12.58 -3.22
C ALA A 62 -4.39 11.86 -2.20
N SER A 63 -3.32 11.26 -2.71
CA SER A 63 -2.24 10.72 -1.89
C SER A 63 -1.55 11.83 -1.12
N THR A 64 -1.62 11.78 0.21
CA THR A 64 -1.04 12.81 1.08
C THR A 64 0.38 12.48 1.55
N GLY A 65 0.87 11.29 1.23
CA GLY A 65 2.20 10.82 1.62
C GLY A 65 2.13 9.61 2.55
N PRO A 66 3.31 9.07 2.92
CA PRO A 66 4.65 9.54 2.60
C PRO A 66 5.09 9.23 1.15
N GLY A 67 6.16 9.88 0.69
CA GLY A 67 6.73 9.70 -0.65
C GLY A 67 7.53 10.93 -1.12
N SER A 68 7.63 11.12 -2.43
CA SER A 68 8.35 12.24 -3.06
C SER A 68 7.86 13.60 -2.55
N PHE A 69 8.74 14.41 -1.96
CA PHE A 69 8.40 15.72 -1.42
C PHE A 69 7.77 16.65 -2.46
N THR A 70 8.36 16.68 -3.66
CA THR A 70 7.82 17.44 -4.79
C THR A 70 6.54 16.81 -5.31
N GLY A 71 6.51 15.48 -5.41
CA GLY A 71 5.38 14.72 -5.90
C GLY A 71 4.11 14.93 -5.09
N ILE A 72 4.16 14.75 -3.75
CA ILE A 72 3.02 14.97 -2.85
C ILE A 72 2.47 16.39 -3.02
N ARG A 73 3.34 17.40 -3.12
CA ARG A 73 2.93 18.80 -3.29
C ARG A 73 2.20 19.04 -4.61
N ILE A 74 2.66 18.43 -5.70
CA ILE A 74 2.00 18.52 -7.00
C ILE A 74 0.59 17.94 -6.89
N GLY A 75 0.47 16.68 -6.45
CA GLY A 75 -0.83 15.99 -6.35
C GLY A 75 -1.82 16.70 -5.44
N VAL A 76 -1.39 17.04 -4.21
CA VAL A 76 -2.24 17.77 -3.26
C VAL A 76 -2.63 19.14 -3.80
N SER A 77 -1.71 19.92 -4.38
CA SER A 77 -2.05 21.25 -4.90
C SER A 77 -3.01 21.18 -6.10
N THR A 78 -2.84 20.19 -6.97
CA THR A 78 -3.77 19.94 -8.08
C THR A 78 -5.15 19.57 -7.57
N ALA A 79 -5.25 18.63 -6.63
CA ALA A 79 -6.52 18.23 -6.02
C ALA A 79 -7.24 19.42 -5.37
N ARG A 80 -6.51 20.22 -4.58
CA ARG A 80 -7.05 21.43 -3.96
C ARG A 80 -7.58 22.44 -4.98
N GLY A 81 -6.80 22.71 -6.03
CA GLY A 81 -7.21 23.65 -7.08
C GLY A 81 -8.48 23.20 -7.79
N MET A 82 -8.57 21.92 -8.14
CA MET A 82 -9.75 21.35 -8.79
C MET A 82 -10.96 21.33 -7.86
N SER A 83 -10.79 20.92 -6.61
CA SER A 83 -11.84 20.92 -5.57
C SER A 83 -12.37 22.34 -5.33
N GLN A 84 -11.48 23.32 -5.20
CA GLN A 84 -11.84 24.73 -5.03
C GLN A 84 -12.64 25.27 -6.22
N MET A 85 -12.25 24.93 -7.46
CA MET A 85 -12.96 25.39 -8.67
C MET A 85 -14.34 24.74 -8.81
N ARG A 86 -14.48 23.47 -8.43
CA ARG A 86 -15.73 22.69 -8.53
C ARG A 86 -16.66 22.89 -7.33
N GLY A 87 -16.15 23.38 -6.20
CA GLY A 87 -16.90 23.44 -4.95
C GLY A 87 -17.22 22.05 -4.38
N ILE A 88 -16.38 21.06 -4.65
CA ILE A 88 -16.53 19.67 -4.18
C ILE A 88 -15.48 19.33 -3.12
N PRO A 89 -15.74 18.41 -2.20
CA PRO A 89 -14.79 18.05 -1.14
C PRO A 89 -13.54 17.33 -1.66
N CYS A 90 -12.49 17.36 -0.84
CA CYS A 90 -11.31 16.53 -0.98
C CYS A 90 -11.37 15.31 -0.04
N ILE A 91 -10.59 14.28 -0.37
CA ILE A 91 -10.37 13.12 0.49
C ILE A 91 -8.87 12.94 0.70
N SER A 92 -8.43 13.02 1.95
CA SER A 92 -7.03 12.79 2.33
C SER A 92 -6.76 11.29 2.42
N VAL A 93 -5.94 10.77 1.51
CA VAL A 93 -5.63 9.33 1.46
C VAL A 93 -4.18 9.05 1.86
N PRO A 94 -3.92 8.28 2.93
CA PRO A 94 -2.57 7.85 3.28
C PRO A 94 -1.98 6.91 2.23
N THR A 95 -0.80 7.23 1.71
CA THR A 95 -0.17 6.51 0.59
C THR A 95 0.13 5.05 0.93
N ILE A 96 0.67 4.80 2.14
CA ILE A 96 1.05 3.45 2.57
C ILE A 96 -0.19 2.53 2.66
N GLU A 97 -1.27 3.01 3.26
CA GLU A 97 -2.52 2.24 3.42
C GLU A 97 -3.14 1.91 2.06
N ALA A 98 -3.25 2.92 1.19
CA ALA A 98 -3.74 2.73 -0.16
C ALA A 98 -2.88 1.76 -0.97
N PHE A 99 -1.56 1.79 -0.78
CA PHE A 99 -0.68 0.87 -1.46
C PHE A 99 -0.93 -0.56 -1.00
N ALA A 100 -1.11 -0.80 0.31
CA ALA A 100 -1.47 -2.12 0.84
C ALA A 100 -2.78 -2.66 0.26
N LEU A 101 -3.83 -1.83 0.17
CA LEU A 101 -5.16 -2.23 -0.32
C LEU A 101 -5.16 -2.84 -1.73
N LYS A 102 -4.23 -2.40 -2.59
CA LYS A 102 -4.06 -2.95 -3.94
C LYS A 102 -3.79 -4.46 -3.96
N ASP A 103 -3.21 -5.05 -2.90
CA ASP A 103 -2.99 -6.50 -2.87
C ASP A 103 -4.27 -7.26 -2.55
N PHE A 104 -5.09 -6.72 -1.64
CA PHE A 104 -6.32 -7.38 -1.21
C PHE A 104 -7.39 -7.35 -2.30
N SER A 105 -7.44 -6.28 -3.12
CA SER A 105 -8.32 -6.24 -4.29
C SER A 105 -7.96 -7.29 -5.34
N LYS A 106 -6.67 -7.47 -5.64
CA LYS A 106 -6.19 -8.52 -6.56
C LYS A 106 -6.54 -9.94 -6.07
N ILE A 107 -6.48 -10.18 -4.76
CA ILE A 107 -6.80 -11.48 -4.16
C ILE A 107 -8.29 -11.79 -4.33
N ASN A 108 -9.17 -10.84 -4.00
CA ASN A 108 -10.63 -11.06 -4.10
C ASN A 108 -11.08 -11.30 -5.55
N CYS A 109 -10.52 -10.59 -6.54
CA CYS A 109 -10.84 -10.84 -7.95
C CYS A 109 -10.37 -12.22 -8.45
N SER A 110 -9.36 -12.83 -7.82
CA SER A 110 -8.89 -14.17 -8.17
C SER A 110 -9.78 -15.29 -7.60
N GLU A 111 -10.52 -15.00 -6.51
CA GLU A 111 -11.44 -15.94 -5.87
C GLU A 111 -12.87 -15.87 -6.48
N ASP A 112 -13.30 -14.69 -6.95
CA ASP A 112 -14.65 -14.50 -7.53
C ASP A 112 -14.84 -15.08 -8.94
N ASN A 113 -13.77 -15.43 -9.66
CA ASN A 113 -13.87 -16.12 -10.96
C ASN A 113 -14.30 -17.61 -10.86
N ARG A 114 -14.84 -18.06 -9.71
CA ARG A 114 -15.34 -19.45 -9.53
C ARG A 114 -16.76 -19.59 -8.99
N LYS A 115 -17.52 -18.52 -8.77
CA LYS A 115 -18.94 -18.66 -8.38
C LYS A 115 -19.83 -17.64 -9.09
N GLU A 116 -20.28 -18.01 -10.28
CA GLU A 116 -21.58 -17.55 -10.77
C GLU A 116 -22.67 -17.99 -9.78
N ASN A 117 -23.56 -17.06 -9.44
CA ASN A 117 -24.73 -17.14 -8.55
C ASN A 117 -24.48 -16.85 -7.07
N CYS A 118 -24.70 -15.59 -6.66
CA CYS A 118 -25.18 -15.25 -5.32
C CYS A 118 -26.33 -14.23 -5.41
N SER A 119 -27.40 -14.50 -4.67
CA SER A 119 -28.67 -13.78 -4.65
C SER A 119 -28.61 -12.48 -3.84
N GLU A 120 -29.56 -11.57 -4.10
CA GLU A 120 -29.66 -10.21 -3.54
C GLU A 120 -29.68 -10.11 -2.01
N SER A 121 -29.87 -11.21 -1.27
CA SER A 121 -29.82 -11.22 0.20
C SER A 121 -28.39 -11.19 0.79
N ASP A 122 -27.35 -11.36 -0.02
CA ASP A 122 -25.94 -11.33 0.42
C ASP A 122 -25.33 -9.91 0.38
N ARG A 123 -26.08 -8.90 -0.06
CA ARG A 123 -25.60 -7.51 -0.20
C ARG A 123 -25.58 -6.71 1.12
N GLU A 124 -26.27 -7.17 2.16
CA GLU A 124 -26.38 -6.42 3.43
C GLU A 124 -25.31 -6.77 4.48
N ALA A 125 -24.41 -7.72 4.21
CA ALA A 125 -23.28 -8.02 5.09
C ALA A 125 -22.08 -7.12 4.78
N ARG A 126 -22.14 -5.87 5.27
CA ARG A 126 -20.96 -5.06 5.55
C ARG A 126 -19.95 -5.89 6.35
N GLY A 127 -18.72 -5.96 5.88
CA GLY A 127 -17.63 -6.64 6.55
C GLY A 127 -16.99 -7.67 5.65
N TYR A 128 -15.75 -7.38 5.26
CA TYR A 128 -14.75 -8.28 4.67
C TYR A 128 -15.14 -9.76 4.74
N GLY A 129 -15.19 -10.42 3.58
CA GLY A 129 -15.55 -11.83 3.41
C GLY A 129 -14.87 -12.81 4.38
N LYS A 130 -15.45 -14.01 4.44
CA LYS A 130 -15.02 -15.13 5.29
C LYS A 130 -13.54 -15.48 5.07
N LEU A 131 -12.84 -15.74 6.19
CA LEU A 131 -11.45 -16.19 6.25
C LEU A 131 -11.19 -17.36 5.29
N SER A 132 -10.35 -17.17 4.28
CA SER A 132 -9.65 -18.27 3.62
C SER A 132 -8.33 -18.55 4.34
N GLU A 133 -7.91 -19.82 4.37
CA GLU A 133 -6.81 -20.42 5.17
C GLU A 133 -5.39 -19.91 4.83
N LYS A 134 -5.26 -18.74 4.19
CA LYS A 134 -4.00 -18.07 3.86
C LYS A 134 -3.98 -16.69 4.50
N ARG A 135 -3.13 -16.48 5.50
CA ARG A 135 -2.90 -15.13 6.02
C ARG A 135 -1.88 -14.41 5.14
N PHE A 136 -2.36 -13.45 4.34
CA PHE A 136 -1.52 -12.57 3.54
C PHE A 136 -1.23 -11.29 4.31
N ILE A 137 0.04 -10.91 4.38
CA ILE A 137 0.51 -9.67 5.00
C ILE A 137 1.18 -8.83 3.92
N SER A 138 0.61 -7.67 3.63
CA SER A 138 1.16 -6.67 2.72
C SER A 138 2.09 -5.72 3.49
N CYS A 139 3.32 -5.58 2.99
CA CYS A 139 4.36 -4.71 3.52
C CYS A 139 4.79 -3.69 2.45
N PRO A 140 4.00 -2.63 2.22
CA PRO A 140 4.44 -1.49 1.42
C PRO A 140 5.61 -0.77 2.09
N ILE A 141 6.72 -0.63 1.35
CA ILE A 141 7.95 0.02 1.80
C ILE A 141 8.45 0.98 0.72
N PHE A 142 8.56 2.26 1.08
CA PHE A 142 9.16 3.30 0.26
C PHE A 142 10.56 3.67 0.77
N ASP A 143 11.50 4.01 -0.11
CA ASP A 143 12.81 4.52 0.31
C ASP A 143 12.69 5.96 0.87
N ALA A 144 13.01 6.13 2.15
CA ALA A 144 13.07 7.45 2.80
C ALA A 144 14.46 8.11 2.70
N ARG A 145 15.37 7.50 1.93
CA ARG A 145 16.80 7.84 1.78
C ARG A 145 17.57 7.69 3.10
N ARG A 146 18.91 7.63 3.02
CA ARG A 146 19.82 7.57 4.18
C ARG A 146 19.55 6.35 5.09
N LYS A 147 19.29 5.18 4.51
CA LYS A 147 19.02 3.91 5.23
C LYS A 147 17.76 3.94 6.09
N GLN A 148 16.80 4.78 5.72
CA GLN A 148 15.48 4.82 6.33
C GLN A 148 14.44 4.42 5.29
N ILE A 149 13.33 3.90 5.78
CA ILE A 149 12.18 3.54 4.98
C ILE A 149 10.93 4.22 5.51
N TYR A 150 9.97 4.49 4.62
CA TYR A 150 8.59 4.69 5.02
C TYR A 150 7.87 3.37 4.82
N GLY A 151 7.39 2.77 5.90
CA GLY A 151 6.82 1.43 5.86
C GLY A 151 5.60 1.30 6.74
N GLY A 152 4.71 0.40 6.36
CA GLY A 152 3.64 -0.12 7.19
C GLY A 152 3.46 -1.60 6.88
N SER A 153 2.73 -2.31 7.74
CA SER A 153 2.39 -3.72 7.51
C SER A 153 0.93 -3.95 7.82
N TYR A 154 0.23 -4.56 6.88
CA TYR A 154 -1.22 -4.75 6.92
C TYR A 154 -1.52 -6.21 6.66
N GLY A 155 -2.25 -6.85 7.57
CA GLY A 155 -3.00 -8.07 7.29
C GLY A 155 -4.41 -7.73 6.83
N ASP A 156 -5.12 -8.73 6.30
CA ASP A 156 -6.47 -8.61 5.71
C ASP A 156 -7.44 -7.67 6.46
N LYS A 157 -7.42 -7.69 7.80
CA LYS A 157 -8.27 -6.83 8.66
C LYS A 157 -7.53 -6.19 9.83
N ILE A 158 -6.19 -6.25 9.84
CA ILE A 158 -5.38 -5.87 11.01
C ILE A 158 -4.17 -5.05 10.55
N GLU A 159 -4.03 -3.85 11.11
CA GLU A 159 -2.77 -3.12 11.03
C GLU A 159 -1.75 -3.78 11.97
N ILE A 160 -0.67 -4.29 11.40
CA ILE A 160 0.39 -5.00 12.14
C ILE A 160 1.47 -4.01 12.55
N VAL A 161 1.93 -3.18 11.61
CA VAL A 161 2.92 -2.13 11.87
C VAL A 161 2.35 -0.81 11.37
N LEU A 162 2.20 0.15 12.29
CA LEU A 162 1.70 1.47 11.97
C LEU A 162 2.57 2.16 10.91
N PRO A 163 1.96 2.89 9.96
CA PRO A 163 2.70 3.60 8.93
C PRO A 163 3.60 4.66 9.56
N GLY A 164 4.89 4.64 9.22
CA GLY A 164 5.86 5.55 9.81
C GLY A 164 7.20 5.56 9.10
N ALA A 165 8.08 6.44 9.56
CA ALA A 165 9.48 6.48 9.14
C ALA A 165 10.33 5.64 10.10
N TYR A 166 10.97 4.60 9.58
CA TYR A 166 11.74 3.65 10.38
C TYR A 166 13.15 3.45 9.82
N ALA A 167 14.09 3.07 10.68
CA ALA A 167 15.27 2.34 10.20
C ALA A 167 14.85 0.95 9.74
N VAL A 168 15.56 0.36 8.76
CA VAL A 168 15.23 -0.97 8.23
C VAL A 168 15.21 -2.01 9.37
N ASP A 169 16.22 -2.00 10.23
CA ASP A 169 16.32 -2.94 11.35
C ASP A 169 15.16 -2.78 12.35
N GLU A 170 14.80 -1.54 12.70
CA GLU A 170 13.70 -1.24 13.63
C GLU A 170 12.34 -1.71 13.09
N TYR A 171 12.07 -1.47 11.80
CA TYR A 171 10.86 -1.93 11.15
C TYR A 171 10.76 -3.45 11.15
N MET A 172 11.87 -4.14 10.85
CA MET A 172 11.92 -5.59 10.85
C MET A 172 11.73 -6.18 12.24
N GLU A 173 12.31 -5.58 13.28
CA GLU A 173 12.09 -6.00 14.67
C GLU A 173 10.62 -5.92 15.07
N LYS A 174 9.95 -4.82 14.75
CA LYS A 174 8.50 -4.64 15.00
C LYS A 174 7.67 -5.68 14.26
N LEU A 175 7.90 -5.83 12.96
CA LEU A 175 7.16 -6.80 12.12
C LEU A 175 7.35 -8.24 12.63
N LEU A 176 8.58 -8.63 12.96
CA LEU A 176 8.88 -9.99 13.42
C LEU A 176 8.34 -10.26 14.83
N SER A 177 8.31 -9.26 15.71
CA SER A 177 7.69 -9.35 17.03
C SER A 177 6.19 -9.64 16.92
N GLU A 178 5.47 -8.87 16.10
CA GLU A 178 4.04 -9.06 15.87
C GLU A 178 3.76 -10.39 15.15
N LEU A 179 4.59 -10.75 14.18
CA LEU A 179 4.50 -12.04 13.49
C LEU A 179 4.66 -13.21 14.45
N LYS A 180 5.54 -13.10 15.46
CA LYS A 180 5.67 -14.10 16.51
C LYS A 180 4.38 -14.22 17.33
N GLY A 181 3.77 -13.09 17.72
CA GLY A 181 2.48 -13.09 18.41
C GLY A 181 1.37 -13.75 17.59
N ILE A 182 1.31 -13.43 16.29
CA ILE A 182 0.37 -14.03 15.34
C ILE A 182 0.58 -15.55 15.24
N ILE A 183 1.83 -16.00 15.16
CA ILE A 183 2.20 -17.43 15.10
C ILE A 183 1.83 -18.16 16.39
N SER A 184 2.14 -17.58 17.56
CA SER A 184 1.82 -18.22 18.85
C SER A 184 0.31 -18.38 19.06
N ASN A 185 -0.50 -17.43 18.61
CA ASN A 185 -1.95 -17.55 18.65
C ASN A 185 -2.49 -18.64 17.71
N MET A 186 -1.80 -18.92 16.59
CA MET A 186 -2.16 -20.03 15.69
C MET A 186 -1.84 -21.40 16.28
N GLU A 187 -0.80 -21.52 17.11
CA GLU A 187 -0.46 -22.79 17.77
C GLU A 187 -1.51 -23.20 18.81
N THR A 188 -2.26 -22.23 19.36
CA THR A 188 -3.34 -22.44 20.33
C THR A 188 -4.71 -22.71 19.69
N ASP A 189 -4.96 -22.23 18.47
CA ASP A 189 -6.15 -22.58 17.69
C ASP A 189 -5.92 -23.96 17.05
N GLY A 190 -6.40 -25.02 17.72
CA GLY A 190 -6.16 -26.44 17.41
C GLY A 190 -6.67 -26.97 16.06
N SER A 191 -6.47 -26.25 14.95
CA SER A 191 -6.75 -26.72 13.60
C SER A 191 -5.60 -27.60 13.07
N GLU A 192 -5.95 -28.74 12.45
CA GLU A 192 -5.00 -29.74 11.91
C GLU A 192 -4.36 -29.33 10.56
N ALA A 193 -4.69 -28.16 10.02
CA ALA A 193 -4.19 -27.68 8.74
C ALA A 193 -2.88 -26.88 8.90
N ILE A 194 -1.93 -27.07 7.96
CA ILE A 194 -0.71 -26.27 7.92
C ILE A 194 -1.08 -24.82 7.62
N SER A 195 -0.99 -23.96 8.63
CA SER A 195 -1.27 -22.53 8.47
C SER A 195 -0.18 -21.90 7.61
N LYS A 196 -0.58 -21.29 6.49
CA LYS A 196 0.35 -20.61 5.57
C LYS A 196 0.27 -19.09 5.76
N VAL A 197 1.41 -18.48 6.01
CA VAL A 197 1.58 -17.02 6.09
C VAL A 197 2.43 -16.55 4.92
N THR A 198 1.97 -15.54 4.17
CA THR A 198 2.75 -14.92 3.11
C THR A 198 3.06 -13.47 3.47
N LEU A 199 4.36 -13.12 3.52
CA LEU A 199 4.83 -11.76 3.62
C LEU A 199 5.13 -11.22 2.23
N SER A 200 4.41 -10.19 1.79
CA SER A 200 4.63 -9.54 0.51
C SER A 200 5.22 -8.16 0.71
N PHE A 201 6.47 -7.98 0.31
CA PHE A 201 7.19 -6.70 0.37
C PHE A 201 7.16 -6.03 -1.00
N LYS A 202 6.78 -4.75 -1.05
CA LYS A 202 6.63 -3.99 -2.29
C LYS A 202 7.03 -2.53 -2.15
N GLY A 203 7.26 -1.87 -3.28
CA GLY A 203 7.76 -0.50 -3.35
C GLY A 203 9.27 -0.43 -3.55
N ASP A 204 9.76 0.77 -3.85
CA ASP A 204 11.17 1.01 -4.16
C ASP A 204 12.10 0.71 -2.97
N GLY A 205 11.64 0.96 -1.74
CA GLY A 205 12.37 0.61 -0.52
C GLY A 205 12.49 -0.90 -0.30
N ALA A 206 11.47 -1.69 -0.68
CA ALA A 206 11.54 -3.14 -0.60
C ALA A 206 12.62 -3.71 -1.53
N VAL A 207 12.77 -3.14 -2.73
CA VAL A 207 13.80 -3.52 -3.71
C VAL A 207 15.18 -3.07 -3.22
N GLN A 208 15.31 -1.82 -2.79
CA GLN A 208 16.58 -1.23 -2.35
C GLN A 208 17.18 -1.94 -1.12
N TYR A 209 16.35 -2.30 -0.14
CA TYR A 209 16.80 -2.91 1.12
C TYR A 209 16.55 -4.42 1.17
N ARG A 210 16.32 -5.06 0.02
CA ARG A 210 16.00 -6.50 -0.09
C ARG A 210 16.97 -7.41 0.65
N SER A 211 18.27 -7.20 0.48
CA SER A 211 19.29 -8.04 1.13
C SER A 211 19.25 -7.93 2.66
N GLU A 212 18.98 -6.73 3.17
CA GLU A 212 18.91 -6.45 4.60
C GLU A 212 17.65 -7.06 5.22
N ILE A 213 16.49 -6.88 4.57
CA ILE A 213 15.21 -7.50 4.94
C ILE A 213 15.35 -9.02 4.95
N THR A 214 15.89 -9.60 3.87
CA THR A 214 16.09 -11.05 3.74
C THR A 214 16.98 -11.59 4.86
N ARG A 215 18.08 -10.89 5.17
CA ARG A 215 18.99 -11.28 6.25
C ARG A 215 18.32 -11.21 7.62
N ALA A 216 17.54 -10.16 7.90
CA ALA A 216 16.82 -10.00 9.15
C ALA A 216 15.82 -11.15 9.38
N ILE A 217 15.03 -11.48 8.35
CA ILE A 217 14.07 -12.59 8.38
C ILE A 217 14.79 -13.94 8.56
N THR A 218 15.87 -14.16 7.81
CA THR A 218 16.64 -15.41 7.88
C THR A 218 17.22 -15.62 9.29
N ASN A 219 17.88 -14.60 9.84
CA ASN A 219 18.42 -14.64 11.20
C ASN A 219 17.34 -14.91 12.26
N PHE A 220 16.14 -14.35 12.08
CA PHE A 220 15.03 -14.58 12.99
C PHE A 220 14.57 -16.04 12.98
N PHE A 221 14.35 -16.63 11.81
CA PHE A 221 13.89 -18.01 11.68
C PHE A 221 14.95 -19.03 12.10
N GLU A 222 16.22 -18.78 11.80
CA GLU A 222 17.34 -19.62 12.25
C GLU A 222 17.46 -19.64 13.78
N ARG A 223 17.32 -18.47 14.45
CA ARG A 223 17.31 -18.39 15.92
C ARG A 223 16.16 -19.15 16.58
N HIS A 224 15.04 -19.32 15.88
CA HIS A 224 13.87 -20.05 16.36
C HIS A 224 13.83 -21.51 15.87
N SER A 225 14.93 -22.03 15.28
CA SER A 225 15.06 -23.42 14.80
C SER A 225 14.10 -23.81 13.66
N TRP A 226 13.67 -22.86 12.82
CA TRP A 226 12.83 -23.15 11.65
C TRP A 226 13.67 -23.69 10.50
N LYS A 227 13.13 -24.66 9.73
CA LYS A 227 13.83 -25.23 8.58
C LYS A 227 13.57 -24.39 7.33
N SER A 228 14.63 -23.90 6.69
CA SER A 228 14.53 -23.21 5.40
C SER A 228 14.34 -24.22 4.26
N LYS A 229 13.33 -24.04 3.42
CA LYS A 229 13.24 -24.67 2.09
C LYS A 229 13.67 -23.63 1.05
N LYS A 230 14.80 -23.86 0.40
CA LYS A 230 15.12 -23.13 -0.85
C LYS A 230 14.19 -23.68 -1.93
N SER A 231 13.25 -22.88 -2.44
CA SER A 231 12.61 -23.23 -3.71
C SER A 231 13.62 -23.02 -4.82
N SER A 232 13.84 -24.05 -5.63
CA SER A 232 14.60 -23.99 -6.87
C SER A 232 14.15 -22.81 -7.71
N SER A 233 15.10 -21.95 -8.09
CA SER A 233 14.94 -20.96 -9.14
C SER A 233 14.59 -21.69 -10.44
N GLY A 234 13.34 -21.59 -10.88
CA GLY A 234 12.99 -21.87 -12.26
C GLY A 234 13.54 -20.73 -13.11
N GLU A 235 14.65 -20.98 -13.80
CA GLU A 235 15.11 -20.15 -14.91
C GLU A 235 14.10 -20.29 -16.06
N ASN A 236 13.25 -19.28 -16.21
CA ASN A 236 12.40 -18.89 -17.36
C ASN A 236 10.94 -18.72 -16.96
N GLU A 237 10.48 -17.45 -16.93
CA GLU A 237 9.35 -16.91 -17.72
C GLU A 237 8.99 -15.51 -17.18
N ARG A 238 9.23 -14.48 -18.00
CA ARG A 238 8.89 -13.05 -17.83
C ARG A 238 9.36 -12.35 -16.53
N ALA A 239 10.24 -11.36 -16.70
CA ALA A 239 10.97 -10.65 -15.65
C ALA A 239 10.16 -9.76 -14.69
N ASP A 240 8.82 -9.84 -14.64
CA ASP A 240 8.02 -8.77 -14.05
C ASP A 240 7.16 -9.11 -12.82
N GLU A 241 7.05 -10.35 -12.31
CA GLU A 241 6.01 -10.58 -11.27
C GLU A 241 6.41 -11.20 -9.92
N VAL A 242 7.43 -12.04 -9.75
CA VAL A 242 7.89 -12.44 -8.39
C VAL A 242 9.36 -12.84 -8.41
N GLU A 243 10.25 -12.04 -7.79
CA GLU A 243 11.69 -12.23 -7.94
C GLU A 243 12.34 -13.25 -6.97
N GLN A 244 11.63 -13.72 -5.92
CA GLN A 244 12.10 -14.81 -5.05
C GLN A 244 11.01 -15.28 -4.10
N LYS A 245 10.81 -16.60 -3.99
CA LYS A 245 10.04 -17.22 -2.91
C LYS A 245 11.00 -17.86 -1.92
N LEU A 246 11.22 -17.25 -0.76
CA LEU A 246 11.89 -17.93 0.35
C LEU A 246 10.83 -18.50 1.27
N GLN A 247 11.03 -19.74 1.74
CA GLN A 247 10.06 -20.43 2.58
C GLN A 247 10.72 -21.03 3.80
N TRP A 248 10.12 -20.80 4.98
CA TRP A 248 10.48 -21.44 6.23
C TRP A 248 9.30 -22.25 6.74
N CYS A 249 9.56 -23.48 7.18
CA CYS A 249 8.54 -24.40 7.66
C CYS A 249 8.88 -24.92 9.06
N THR A 250 7.84 -25.03 9.88
CA THR A 250 7.77 -25.96 11.02
C THR A 250 6.84 -27.12 10.68
N ASP A 251 6.59 -28.02 11.63
CA ASP A 251 5.64 -29.13 11.45
C ASP A 251 4.19 -28.65 11.31
N ARG A 252 3.89 -27.39 11.66
CA ARG A 252 2.52 -26.82 11.68
C ARG A 252 2.34 -25.54 10.86
N ILE A 253 3.41 -24.79 10.58
CA ILE A 253 3.31 -23.45 9.96
C ILE A 253 4.32 -23.30 8.83
N SER A 254 3.90 -22.64 7.75
CA SER A 254 4.76 -22.28 6.64
C SER A 254 4.72 -20.77 6.39
N VAL A 255 5.88 -20.11 6.44
CA VAL A 255 6.02 -18.70 6.09
C VAL A 255 6.71 -18.57 4.74
N SER A 256 6.07 -17.89 3.78
CA SER A 256 6.66 -17.53 2.49
C SER A 256 6.91 -16.03 2.37
N LEU A 257 8.04 -15.67 1.78
CA LEU A 257 8.45 -14.30 1.49
C LEU A 257 8.35 -14.04 -0.01
N GLU A 258 7.71 -12.94 -0.39
CA GLU A 258 7.58 -12.47 -1.77
C GLU A 258 8.06 -11.01 -1.86
N PHE A 259 8.96 -10.71 -2.80
CA PHE A 259 9.30 -9.34 -3.19
C PHE A 259 8.64 -9.02 -4.53
N ARG A 260 7.94 -7.90 -4.59
CA ARG A 260 7.27 -7.40 -5.81
C ARG A 260 7.80 -6.02 -6.14
N ASN A 261 8.27 -5.84 -7.37
CA ASN A 261 8.69 -4.55 -7.89
C ASN A 261 7.48 -3.76 -8.41
N GLU A 262 6.54 -3.48 -7.52
CA GLU A 262 5.36 -2.68 -7.83
C GLU A 262 5.55 -1.26 -7.31
N TYR A 263 5.04 -0.29 -8.07
CA TYR A 263 4.90 1.08 -7.62
C TYR A 263 3.46 1.35 -7.22
N GLN A 264 3.30 2.33 -6.34
CA GLN A 264 2.00 2.81 -5.97
C GLN A 264 1.33 3.54 -7.13
N ASP A 265 0.02 3.33 -7.28
CA ASP A 265 -0.83 3.96 -8.30
C ASP A 265 -2.13 4.51 -7.69
N ALA A 266 -2.94 5.17 -8.53
CA ALA A 266 -4.19 5.79 -8.12
C ALA A 266 -5.33 4.80 -7.85
N VAL A 267 -5.18 3.50 -8.18
CA VAL A 267 -6.25 2.50 -7.98
C VAL A 267 -6.51 2.29 -6.49
N GLY A 268 -5.45 2.09 -5.69
CA GLY A 268 -5.58 1.95 -4.24
C GLY A 268 -6.16 3.21 -3.58
N ILE A 269 -5.85 4.38 -4.15
CA ILE A 269 -6.35 5.68 -3.70
C ILE A 269 -7.84 5.84 -4.01
N ALA A 270 -8.29 5.38 -5.17
CA ALA A 270 -9.70 5.40 -5.54
C ALA A 270 -10.53 4.52 -4.60
N ILE A 271 -10.07 3.29 -4.33
CA ILE A 271 -10.75 2.34 -3.42
C ILE A 271 -10.86 2.91 -2.00
N LEU A 272 -9.73 3.37 -1.44
CA LEU A 272 -9.72 3.95 -0.09
C LEU A 272 -10.47 5.28 -0.04
N GLY A 273 -10.38 6.08 -1.10
CA GLY A 273 -11.13 7.31 -1.28
C GLY A 273 -12.63 7.08 -1.23
N LYS A 274 -13.15 6.08 -1.96
CA LYS A 274 -14.56 5.68 -1.92
C LYS A 274 -14.99 5.25 -0.53
N ARG A 275 -14.18 4.43 0.15
CA ARG A 275 -14.48 4.02 1.54
C ARG A 275 -14.64 5.24 2.46
N LYS A 276 -13.65 6.14 2.44
CA LYS A 276 -13.66 7.38 3.24
C LYS A 276 -14.82 8.30 2.88
N PHE A 277 -15.18 8.39 1.59
CA PHE A 277 -16.34 9.16 1.14
C PHE A 277 -17.64 8.61 1.74
N LEU A 278 -17.84 7.30 1.71
CA LEU A 278 -19.02 6.63 2.29
C LEU A 278 -19.05 6.73 3.83
N GLU A 279 -17.89 6.80 4.47
CA GLU A 279 -17.73 7.03 5.92
C GLU A 279 -17.92 8.51 6.32
N GLY A 280 -17.98 9.42 5.35
CA GLY A 280 -18.11 10.87 5.59
C GLY A 280 -16.79 11.54 6.00
N GLU A 281 -15.64 10.89 5.79
CA GLU A 281 -14.30 11.42 6.05
C GLU A 281 -13.85 12.36 4.92
N LEU A 282 -14.55 13.47 4.78
CA LEU A 282 -14.33 14.50 3.77
C LEU A 282 -13.63 15.70 4.39
N VAL A 283 -12.76 16.35 3.61
CA VAL A 283 -12.04 17.56 4.03
C VAL A 283 -12.26 18.68 3.02
N ASP A 284 -12.24 19.92 3.48
CA ASP A 284 -12.24 21.07 2.59
C ASP A 284 -10.90 21.17 1.81
N PHE A 285 -10.91 21.84 0.66
CA PHE A 285 -9.68 22.07 -0.11
C PHE A 285 -8.61 22.79 0.71
N SER A 286 -8.96 23.60 1.71
CA SER A 286 -7.99 24.28 2.58
C SER A 286 -7.31 23.34 3.58
N GLU A 287 -7.96 22.23 3.94
CA GLU A 287 -7.52 21.26 4.94
C GLU A 287 -6.77 20.07 4.35
N LEU A 288 -6.86 19.84 3.03
CA LEU A 288 -6.06 18.83 2.35
C LEU A 288 -4.57 19.23 2.37
N LEU A 289 -3.79 18.64 3.27
CA LEU A 289 -2.38 18.96 3.48
C LEU A 289 -1.45 17.75 3.26
N PRO A 290 -0.23 17.97 2.74
CA PRO A 290 0.81 16.94 2.72
C PRO A 290 1.14 16.43 4.12
N VAL A 291 1.28 15.11 4.27
CA VAL A 291 1.74 14.45 5.49
C VAL A 291 3.23 14.14 5.36
N TYR A 292 4.05 14.92 6.05
CA TYR A 292 5.49 14.72 6.12
C TYR A 292 5.88 13.89 7.35
N MET A 293 6.12 12.59 7.17
CA MET A 293 6.47 11.68 8.27
C MET A 293 7.89 11.89 8.82
N ARG A 294 8.74 12.64 8.11
CA ARG A 294 10.12 12.90 8.54
C ARG A 294 10.30 14.35 8.96
N LYS A 295 10.93 14.55 10.13
CA LYS A 295 11.36 15.87 10.58
C LYS A 295 12.34 16.52 9.57
N PRO A 296 12.27 17.84 9.38
CA PRO A 296 13.26 18.58 8.62
C PRO A 296 14.69 18.29 9.09
N GLU A 297 15.64 18.26 8.16
CA GLU A 297 17.05 18.00 8.48
C GLU A 297 17.63 19.01 9.46
N ALA A 298 17.29 20.29 9.32
CA ALA A 298 17.70 21.34 10.25
C ALA A 298 17.28 21.04 11.69
N GLN A 299 16.05 20.56 11.89
CA GLN A 299 15.54 20.21 13.22
C GLN A 299 16.27 19.01 13.82
N ARG A 300 16.52 17.96 13.04
CA ARG A 300 17.28 16.79 13.52
C ARG A 300 18.73 17.16 13.86
N ASN A 301 19.38 17.95 13.02
CA ASN A 301 20.74 18.44 13.27
C ASN A 301 20.80 19.30 14.54
N LEU A 302 19.77 20.11 14.81
CA LEU A 302 19.64 20.87 16.05
C LEU A 302 19.47 19.93 17.26
N GLU A 303 18.56 18.97 17.19
CA GLU A 303 18.33 17.98 18.26
C GLU A 303 19.60 17.16 18.56
N GLU A 304 20.37 16.77 17.54
CA GLU A 304 21.65 16.09 17.72
C GLU A 304 22.72 16.96 18.36
N ARG A 305 22.80 18.25 18.01
CA ARG A 305 23.71 19.20 18.67
C ARG A 305 23.34 19.36 20.14
N LEU A 306 22.05 19.59 20.44
CA LEU A 306 21.57 19.73 21.81
C LEU A 306 21.82 18.48 22.66
N LYS A 307 21.74 17.28 22.08
CA LYS A 307 22.08 16.02 22.77
C LYS A 307 23.58 15.84 23.04
N LYS A 308 24.45 16.47 22.26
CA LYS A 308 25.91 16.44 22.47
C LYS A 308 26.37 17.48 23.49
N ASP A 309 25.57 18.53 23.67
CA ASP A 309 25.82 19.60 24.63
C ASP A 309 25.23 19.30 26.04
N GLN A 310 24.54 18.17 26.22
CA GLN A 310 24.04 17.63 27.49
C GLN A 310 24.92 16.49 27.99
#